data_AF-A0A4Q6AL80-F1
#
_entry.id   AF-A0A4Q6AL80-F1
#
_cell.length_a   1.000
_cell.length_b   1.000
_cell.length_c   1.000
_cell.angle_alpha   90.00
_cell.angle_beta   90.00
_cell.angle_gamma   90.00
#
_symmetry.space_group_name_H-M   'P 1'
#
loop_
_entity.id
_entity.type
_entity.pdbx_description
1 polymer ?
#
loop_
_entity_poly.entity_id
_entity_poly.type
_entity_poly.pdbx_seq_one_letter_code
_entity_poly.pdbx_strand_id
1 'polypeptide(L)'
;KVAGSSGKLSDFTAGMLEKSNREKMYTDASLRKPYLFFVNRLMRETELSSEILAPIQAALKAYPESRRMRLRSSTNAEDLAGLNGAGLYESKAACLGDGDNSDDKDGKTSVCRTSLEGSRMQAQVKELRALKDEDGSIKKIADEVESDINKKYPLKHTIRSVYASLWTERAFLNREYYGMDHSKIYMGMLVHPAFVNESVNGVAVLNFNEDKSIEVKIVSQVQDVSITNPIIPGALPEELSVVRDAAGSIKLLKVISNSTLVSAGGRVLSDDRMQDVTRQLIIAGSALRAAHGGNRYDLEFMLDENSKVLIKQGRPL
;
A
#
# COMPACT_ATOMS: atom_id res chain seq x y z
N LYS A 1 -23.07 -14.88 9.75
CA LYS A 1 -23.73 -15.60 10.87
C LYS A 1 -22.84 -15.44 12.10
N VAL A 2 -23.20 -14.55 13.04
CA VAL A 2 -22.64 -14.63 14.39
C VAL A 2 -23.41 -15.76 15.07
N ALA A 3 -22.71 -16.74 15.61
CA ALA A 3 -23.29 -17.97 16.12
C ALA A 3 -24.30 -17.67 17.25
N GLY A 4 -25.53 -18.17 17.12
CA GLY A 4 -26.36 -18.52 18.28
C GLY A 4 -27.56 -17.65 18.65
N SER A 5 -27.91 -16.55 17.98
CA SER A 5 -29.12 -15.79 18.34
C SER A 5 -29.93 -15.30 17.14
N SER A 6 -31.24 -15.57 17.19
CA SER A 6 -32.29 -15.06 16.30
C SER A 6 -32.66 -13.60 16.59
N GLY A 7 -31.68 -12.78 17.00
CA GLY A 7 -31.90 -11.38 17.37
C GLY A 7 -31.94 -10.46 16.14
N LYS A 8 -32.70 -9.36 16.23
CA LYS A 8 -32.64 -8.30 15.22
C LYS A 8 -31.30 -7.58 15.34
N LEU A 9 -30.84 -6.97 14.24
CA LEU A 9 -29.63 -6.13 14.23
C LEU A 9 -29.72 -5.00 15.27
N SER A 10 -30.92 -4.48 15.51
CA SER A 10 -31.22 -3.50 16.57
C SER A 10 -30.89 -4.01 17.95
N ASP A 11 -31.21 -5.26 18.26
CA ASP A 11 -31.04 -5.86 19.59
C ASP A 11 -29.56 -6.12 19.86
N PHE A 12 -28.84 -6.56 18.82
CA PHE A 12 -27.39 -6.67 18.84
C PHE A 12 -26.72 -5.31 19.03
N THR A 13 -27.18 -4.28 18.32
CA THR A 13 -26.65 -2.91 18.44
C THR A 13 -26.95 -2.32 19.83
N ALA A 14 -28.14 -2.54 20.37
CA ALA A 14 -28.52 -2.09 21.71
C ALA A 14 -27.66 -2.79 22.77
N GLY A 15 -27.50 -4.12 22.69
CA GLY A 15 -26.63 -4.89 23.57
C GLY A 15 -25.15 -4.46 23.48
N MET A 16 -24.70 -4.01 22.31
CA MET A 16 -23.35 -3.45 22.12
C MET A 16 -23.14 -2.09 22.80
N LEU A 17 -24.19 -1.30 22.98
CA LEU A 17 -24.07 0.00 23.64
C LEU A 17 -24.23 -0.09 25.17
N GLU A 18 -24.65 -1.25 25.69
CA GLU A 18 -24.67 -1.50 27.13
C GLU A 18 -23.27 -1.41 27.73
N LYS A 19 -23.15 -0.66 28.83
CA LYS A 19 -21.87 -0.40 29.51
C LYS A 19 -21.14 -1.70 29.88
N SER A 20 -21.87 -2.68 30.43
CA SER A 20 -21.33 -3.98 30.84
C SER A 20 -20.75 -4.79 29.67
N ASN A 21 -21.38 -4.73 28.48
CA ASN A 21 -20.89 -5.44 27.30
C ASN A 21 -19.73 -4.70 26.63
N ARG A 22 -19.72 -3.36 26.67
CA ARG A 22 -18.55 -2.56 26.26
C ARG A 22 -17.34 -2.86 27.13
N GLU A 23 -17.51 -2.95 28.45
CA GLU A 23 -16.43 -3.32 29.38
C GLU A 23 -15.88 -4.73 29.08
N LYS A 24 -16.76 -5.70 28.80
CA LYS A 24 -16.34 -7.07 28.43
C LYS A 24 -15.66 -7.15 27.07
N MET A 25 -16.03 -6.29 26.11
CA MET A 25 -15.38 -6.23 24.79
C MET A 25 -13.87 -5.97 24.91
N TYR A 26 -13.43 -5.23 25.92
CA TYR A 26 -12.00 -4.97 26.14
C TYR A 26 -11.22 -6.23 26.54
N THR A 27 -11.85 -7.12 27.31
CA THR A 27 -11.18 -8.28 27.92
C THR A 27 -11.50 -9.62 27.25
N ASP A 28 -12.57 -9.71 26.46
CA ASP A 28 -13.04 -10.94 25.83
C ASP A 28 -13.05 -10.86 24.29
N ALA A 29 -12.16 -11.62 23.65
CA ALA A 29 -12.06 -11.68 22.19
C ALA A 29 -13.32 -12.20 21.49
N SER A 30 -14.10 -13.07 22.16
CA SER A 30 -15.32 -13.65 21.61
C SER A 30 -16.44 -12.62 21.47
N LEU A 31 -16.41 -11.56 22.28
CA LEU A 31 -17.30 -10.40 22.20
C LEU A 31 -16.69 -9.29 21.32
N ARG A 32 -15.38 -9.05 21.44
CA ARG A 32 -14.66 -8.01 20.68
C ARG A 32 -14.75 -8.21 19.17
N LYS A 33 -14.45 -9.41 18.67
CA LYS A 33 -14.40 -9.68 17.23
C LYS A 33 -15.74 -9.42 16.53
N PRO A 34 -16.88 -9.95 17.00
CA PRO A 34 -18.19 -9.61 16.44
C PRO A 34 -18.53 -8.12 16.54
N TYR A 35 -18.14 -7.45 17.63
CA TYR A 35 -18.33 -6.00 17.82
C TYR A 35 -17.65 -5.17 16.76
N LEU A 36 -16.34 -5.37 16.64
CA LEU A 36 -15.52 -4.62 15.69
C LEU A 36 -15.91 -4.95 14.26
N PHE A 37 -16.24 -6.21 13.97
CA PHE A 37 -16.80 -6.59 12.67
C PHE A 37 -18.08 -5.83 12.34
N PHE A 38 -19.00 -5.71 13.30
CA PHE A 38 -20.26 -5.00 13.09
C PHE A 38 -20.07 -3.50 12.89
N VAL A 39 -19.27 -2.84 13.73
CA VAL A 39 -18.96 -1.40 13.57
C VAL A 39 -18.28 -1.16 12.21
N ASN A 40 -17.30 -1.98 11.86
CA ASN A 40 -16.62 -1.91 10.56
C ASN A 40 -17.61 -2.07 9.40
N ARG A 41 -18.51 -3.05 9.47
CA ARG A 41 -19.53 -3.29 8.45
C ARG A 41 -20.53 -2.15 8.37
N LEU A 42 -20.99 -1.63 9.49
CA LEU A 42 -21.90 -0.48 9.55
C LEU A 42 -21.29 0.72 8.83
N MET A 43 -20.03 1.06 9.12
CA MET A 43 -19.33 2.16 8.44
C MET A 43 -19.16 1.92 6.93
N ARG A 44 -18.90 0.67 6.53
CA ARG A 44 -18.78 0.29 5.11
C ARG A 44 -20.08 0.42 4.34
N GLU A 45 -21.22 0.21 4.98
CA GLU A 45 -22.54 0.21 4.36
C GLU A 45 -23.29 1.54 4.52
N THR A 46 -22.88 2.37 5.48
CA THR A 46 -23.49 3.70 5.70
C THR A 46 -23.31 4.59 4.47
N GLU A 47 -24.37 5.29 4.09
CA GLU A 47 -24.32 6.26 3.01
C GLU A 47 -23.45 7.46 3.41
N LEU A 48 -22.54 7.87 2.53
CA LEU A 48 -21.76 9.08 2.73
C LEU A 48 -22.60 10.30 2.39
N SER A 49 -22.70 11.24 3.32
CA SER A 49 -23.39 12.50 3.08
C SER A 49 -22.75 13.28 1.92
N SER A 50 -23.59 14.02 1.19
CA SER A 50 -23.14 14.90 0.11
C SER A 50 -22.19 15.99 0.63
N GLU A 51 -22.36 16.44 1.88
CA GLU A 51 -21.50 17.41 2.54
C GLU A 51 -20.04 16.94 2.65
N ILE A 52 -19.81 15.63 2.86
CA ILE A 52 -18.47 15.05 2.90
C ILE A 52 -17.96 14.73 1.50
N LEU A 53 -18.83 14.16 0.65
CA LEU A 53 -18.41 13.64 -0.64
C LEU A 53 -18.13 14.74 -1.68
N ALA A 54 -18.98 15.77 -1.74
CA ALA A 54 -18.91 16.77 -2.79
C ALA A 54 -17.59 17.57 -2.78
N PRO A 55 -17.04 18.00 -1.63
CA PRO A 55 -15.72 18.65 -1.58
C PRO A 55 -14.59 17.73 -2.07
N ILE A 56 -14.64 16.44 -1.73
CA ILE A 56 -13.64 15.46 -2.17
C ILE A 56 -13.72 15.28 -3.69
N GLN A 57 -14.92 15.08 -4.25
CA GLN A 57 -15.11 14.98 -5.69
C GLN A 57 -14.66 16.25 -6.41
N ALA A 58 -14.98 17.43 -5.87
CA ALA A 58 -14.56 18.70 -6.45
C ALA A 58 -13.03 18.84 -6.49
N ALA A 59 -12.33 18.49 -5.41
CA ALA A 59 -10.87 18.48 -5.38
C ALA A 59 -10.28 17.49 -6.40
N LEU A 60 -10.89 16.31 -6.54
CA LEU A 60 -10.42 15.27 -7.46
C LEU A 60 -10.65 15.61 -8.94
N LYS A 61 -11.60 16.50 -9.27
CA LYS A 61 -11.80 17.00 -10.65
C LYS A 61 -10.60 17.76 -11.22
N ALA A 62 -9.61 18.12 -10.41
CA ALA A 62 -8.33 18.63 -10.88
C ALA A 62 -7.52 17.57 -11.67
N TYR A 63 -7.89 16.28 -11.55
CA TYR A 63 -7.28 15.18 -12.28
C TYR A 63 -8.24 14.61 -13.32
N PRO A 64 -7.73 14.02 -14.42
CA PRO A 64 -8.56 13.27 -15.36
C PRO A 64 -9.34 12.16 -14.65
N GLU A 65 -10.55 11.84 -15.12
CA GLU A 65 -11.37 10.77 -14.52
C GLU A 65 -10.72 9.38 -14.60
N SER A 66 -9.81 9.19 -15.56
CA SER A 66 -8.97 7.99 -15.71
C SER A 66 -7.73 7.97 -14.81
N ARG A 67 -7.50 9.00 -13.99
CA ARG A 67 -6.38 9.02 -13.04
C ARG A 67 -6.74 8.18 -11.82
N ARG A 68 -6.03 7.08 -11.63
CA ARG A 68 -6.10 6.31 -10.38
C ARG A 68 -5.55 7.15 -9.23
N MET A 69 -6.30 7.23 -8.15
CA MET A 69 -5.92 7.91 -6.91
C MET A 69 -5.60 6.88 -5.83
N ARG A 70 -4.70 7.22 -4.90
CA ARG A 70 -4.42 6.46 -3.68
C ARG A 70 -4.93 7.26 -2.48
N LEU A 71 -5.81 6.64 -1.70
CA LEU A 71 -6.33 7.16 -0.45
C LEU A 71 -5.59 6.45 0.68
N ARG A 72 -4.76 7.19 1.42
CA ARG A 72 -4.00 6.70 2.58
C ARG A 72 -4.67 7.18 3.85
N SER A 73 -4.85 6.26 4.80
CA SER A 73 -5.24 6.60 6.17
C SER A 73 -4.17 7.48 6.81
N SER A 74 -4.61 8.45 7.60
CA SER A 74 -3.71 9.20 8.48
C SER A 74 -4.41 9.56 9.78
N THR A 75 -4.20 8.76 10.82
CA THR A 75 -4.86 8.96 12.11
C THR A 75 -4.07 9.89 13.01
N ASN A 76 -4.75 10.61 13.90
CA ASN A 76 -4.09 11.41 14.94
C ASN A 76 -3.35 10.57 16.01
N ALA A 77 -3.36 9.24 15.89
CA ALA A 77 -2.74 8.31 16.81
C ALA A 77 -1.53 7.58 16.22
N GLU A 78 -1.34 7.59 14.89
CA GLU A 78 -0.33 6.75 14.23
C GLU A 78 1.12 7.18 14.48
N ASP A 79 1.31 8.45 14.85
CA ASP A 79 2.62 9.07 15.09
C ASP A 79 2.88 9.38 16.57
N LEU A 80 2.07 8.83 17.48
CA LEU A 80 2.31 9.00 18.92
C LEU A 80 3.63 8.32 19.30
N ALA A 81 4.42 9.01 20.13
CA ALA A 81 5.73 8.52 20.55
C ALA A 81 5.63 7.10 21.14
N GLY A 82 6.34 6.15 20.51
CA GLY A 82 6.33 4.74 20.90
C GLY A 82 5.24 3.88 20.28
N LEU A 83 4.29 4.44 19.52
CA LEU A 83 3.33 3.69 18.71
C LEU A 83 3.86 3.52 17.29
N ASN A 84 3.89 2.29 16.79
CA ASN A 84 4.16 2.01 15.39
C ASN A 84 2.85 1.81 14.61
N GLY A 85 2.44 2.83 13.86
CA GLY A 85 1.23 2.82 13.05
C GLY A 85 1.33 1.99 11.77
N ALA A 86 2.52 1.49 11.42
CA ALA A 86 2.78 0.87 10.13
C ALA A 86 1.86 -0.32 9.87
N GLY A 87 1.09 -0.20 8.80
CA GLY A 87 0.19 -1.25 8.35
C GLY A 87 -1.04 -1.46 9.22
N LEU A 88 -1.32 -0.63 10.25
CA LEU A 88 -2.50 -0.79 11.11
C LEU A 88 -3.82 -0.56 10.35
N TYR A 89 -3.84 0.46 9.50
CA TYR A 89 -5.03 0.97 8.80
C TYR A 89 -5.00 0.66 7.29
N GLU A 90 -6.14 0.82 6.62
CA GLU A 90 -6.26 0.54 5.18
C GLU A 90 -5.81 1.74 4.33
N SER A 91 -5.10 1.44 3.24
CA SER A 91 -4.86 2.36 2.13
C SER A 91 -5.39 1.71 0.85
N LYS A 92 -6.22 2.43 0.09
CA LYS A 92 -6.93 1.86 -1.06
C LYS A 92 -6.90 2.78 -2.28
N ALA A 93 -7.09 2.20 -3.45
CA ALA A 93 -7.22 2.95 -4.69
C ALA A 93 -8.65 3.47 -4.88
N ALA A 94 -8.78 4.61 -5.55
CA ALA A 94 -10.05 5.15 -6.03
C ALA A 94 -9.90 5.59 -7.49
N CYS A 95 -11.01 5.60 -8.22
CA CYS A 95 -11.13 6.08 -9.58
C CYS A 95 -12.37 6.94 -9.68
N LEU A 96 -12.26 8.18 -10.16
CA LEU A 96 -13.43 9.02 -10.38
C LEU A 96 -14.28 8.52 -11.54
N GLY A 97 -13.66 7.95 -12.57
CA GLY A 97 -14.37 7.37 -13.71
C GLY A 97 -15.13 6.08 -13.39
N ASP A 98 -14.85 5.43 -12.25
CA ASP A 98 -15.64 4.30 -11.79
C ASP A 98 -16.83 4.82 -10.97
N GLY A 99 -18.04 4.68 -11.52
CA GLY A 99 -19.26 5.07 -10.82
C GLY A 99 -19.43 4.33 -9.50
N ASP A 100 -20.19 4.91 -8.57
CA ASP A 100 -20.35 4.39 -7.21
C ASP A 100 -20.92 2.96 -7.14
N ASN A 101 -21.70 2.57 -8.14
CA ASN A 101 -22.34 1.26 -8.26
C ASN A 101 -21.60 0.32 -9.22
N SER A 102 -20.33 0.63 -9.55
CA SER A 102 -19.54 -0.24 -10.42
C SER A 102 -19.33 -1.60 -9.77
N ASP A 103 -19.52 -2.67 -10.55
CA ASP A 103 -19.36 -4.05 -10.13
C ASP A 103 -18.18 -4.68 -10.88
N ASP A 104 -17.29 -5.34 -10.14
CA ASP A 104 -16.14 -6.07 -10.68
C ASP A 104 -16.60 -7.23 -11.60
N LYS A 105 -17.87 -7.65 -11.50
CA LYS A 105 -18.47 -8.74 -12.27
C LYS A 105 -19.10 -8.31 -13.61
N ASP A 106 -19.04 -7.03 -13.96
CA ASP A 106 -19.59 -6.53 -15.23
C ASP A 106 -18.76 -6.90 -16.46
N GLY A 107 -17.61 -7.55 -16.26
CA GLY A 107 -16.68 -7.97 -17.31
C GLY A 107 -15.88 -6.83 -17.94
N LYS A 108 -15.99 -5.61 -17.40
CA LYS A 108 -15.28 -4.43 -17.89
C LYS A 108 -14.16 -4.08 -16.91
N THR A 109 -13.06 -3.57 -17.43
CA THR A 109 -12.00 -2.99 -16.58
C THR A 109 -12.45 -1.67 -15.96
N SER A 110 -11.75 -1.26 -14.90
CA SER A 110 -11.85 0.12 -14.38
C SER A 110 -11.42 1.13 -15.46
N VAL A 111 -12.01 2.33 -15.44
CA VAL A 111 -11.57 3.46 -16.28
C VAL A 111 -10.15 3.89 -15.93
N CYS A 112 -9.72 3.63 -14.70
CA CYS A 112 -8.37 3.91 -14.22
C CYS A 112 -7.42 2.71 -14.35
N ARG A 113 -7.84 1.61 -14.99
CA ARG A 113 -6.93 0.53 -15.39
C ARG A 113 -6.24 0.94 -16.68
N THR A 114 -4.92 1.10 -16.65
CA THR A 114 -4.19 1.38 -17.88
C THR A 114 -4.15 0.13 -18.78
N SER A 115 -4.01 0.34 -20.08
CA SER A 115 -3.84 -0.77 -21.02
C SER A 115 -2.59 -1.60 -20.70
N LEU A 116 -1.51 -0.94 -20.28
CA LEU A 116 -0.25 -1.60 -19.94
C LEU A 116 -0.38 -2.52 -18.71
N GLU A 117 -1.02 -2.05 -17.63
CA GLU A 117 -1.32 -2.90 -16.48
C GLU A 117 -2.20 -4.10 -16.87
N GLY A 118 -3.25 -3.87 -17.65
CA GLY A 118 -4.12 -4.96 -18.13
C GLY A 118 -3.36 -6.03 -18.88
N SER A 119 -2.50 -5.63 -19.84
CA SER A 119 -1.67 -6.56 -20.60
C SER A 119 -0.65 -7.30 -19.72
N ARG A 120 -0.04 -6.63 -18.74
CA ARG A 120 0.91 -7.26 -17.81
C ARG A 120 0.24 -8.29 -16.91
N MET A 121 -0.93 -7.97 -16.37
CA MET A 121 -1.69 -8.92 -15.56
C MET A 121 -2.14 -10.14 -16.37
N GLN A 122 -2.56 -9.95 -17.63
CA GLN A 122 -2.87 -11.07 -18.53
C GLN A 122 -1.64 -11.94 -18.79
N ALA A 123 -0.46 -11.33 -18.99
CA ALA A 123 0.79 -12.06 -19.14
C ALA A 123 1.15 -12.84 -17.87
N GLN A 124 1.00 -12.24 -16.69
CA GLN A 124 1.20 -12.91 -15.39
C GLN A 124 0.25 -14.09 -15.20
N VAL A 125 -1.04 -13.96 -15.53
CA VAL A 125 -2.00 -15.07 -15.48
C VAL A 125 -1.54 -16.22 -16.38
N LYS A 126 -1.10 -15.91 -17.61
CA LYS A 126 -0.59 -16.91 -18.53
C LYS A 126 0.66 -17.61 -17.99
N GLU A 127 1.59 -16.86 -17.40
CA GLU A 127 2.81 -17.40 -16.80
C GLU A 127 2.49 -18.31 -15.62
N LEU A 128 1.67 -17.85 -14.67
CA LEU A 128 1.24 -18.63 -13.51
C LEU A 128 0.55 -19.93 -13.94
N ARG A 129 -0.35 -19.87 -14.93
CA ARG A 129 -1.04 -21.06 -15.45
C ARG A 129 -0.12 -22.06 -16.16
N ALA A 130 1.09 -21.66 -16.54
CA ALA A 130 2.09 -22.54 -17.14
C ALA A 130 2.99 -23.24 -16.11
N LEU A 131 3.00 -22.78 -14.86
CA LEU A 131 3.80 -23.38 -13.80
C LEU A 131 3.17 -24.70 -13.31
N LYS A 132 4.03 -25.58 -12.76
CA LYS A 132 3.59 -26.81 -12.11
C LYS A 132 2.89 -26.46 -10.80
N ASP A 133 1.64 -26.87 -10.67
CA ASP A 133 0.79 -26.59 -9.51
C ASP A 133 0.39 -27.88 -8.80
N GLU A 134 1.14 -28.27 -7.77
CA GLU A 134 0.93 -29.55 -7.07
C GLU A 134 -0.22 -29.49 -6.05
N ASP A 135 -0.45 -28.32 -5.46
CA ASP A 135 -1.41 -28.13 -4.35
C ASP A 135 -2.58 -27.20 -4.69
N GLY A 136 -2.63 -26.65 -5.91
CA GLY A 136 -3.67 -25.73 -6.36
C GLY A 136 -3.42 -24.26 -5.97
N SER A 137 -2.30 -23.96 -5.31
CA SER A 137 -1.98 -22.60 -4.86
C SER A 137 -1.70 -21.66 -6.03
N ILE A 138 -1.02 -22.12 -7.08
CA ILE A 138 -0.68 -21.28 -8.23
C ILE A 138 -1.93 -20.95 -9.03
N LYS A 139 -2.81 -21.92 -9.25
CA LYS A 139 -4.10 -21.70 -9.87
C LYS A 139 -4.91 -20.66 -9.12
N LYS A 140 -4.96 -20.73 -7.79
CA LYS A 140 -5.66 -19.74 -6.97
C LYS A 140 -5.10 -18.34 -7.16
N ILE A 141 -3.76 -18.18 -7.18
CA ILE A 141 -3.12 -16.89 -7.44
C ILE A 141 -3.49 -16.39 -8.85
N ALA A 142 -3.43 -17.26 -9.87
CA ALA A 142 -3.79 -16.88 -11.23
C ALA A 142 -5.25 -16.43 -11.36
N ASP A 143 -6.18 -17.12 -10.71
CA ASP A 143 -7.60 -16.78 -10.71
C ASP A 143 -7.86 -15.46 -9.95
N GLU A 144 -7.12 -15.21 -8.86
CA GLU A 144 -7.16 -13.93 -8.14
C GLU A 144 -6.67 -12.77 -9.04
N VAL A 145 -5.53 -12.92 -9.73
CA VAL A 145 -5.01 -11.92 -10.67
C VAL A 145 -5.98 -11.67 -11.81
N GLU A 146 -6.52 -12.73 -12.41
CA GLU A 146 -7.47 -12.63 -13.52
C GLU A 146 -8.73 -11.89 -13.08
N SER A 147 -9.26 -12.17 -11.89
CA SER A 147 -10.39 -11.43 -11.33
C SER A 147 -10.06 -9.96 -11.07
N ASP A 148 -8.84 -9.67 -10.61
CA ASP A 148 -8.39 -8.33 -10.31
C ASP A 148 -8.19 -7.47 -11.57
N ILE A 149 -8.13 -8.05 -12.78
CA ILE A 149 -8.10 -7.28 -14.05
C ILE A 149 -9.32 -6.35 -14.15
N ASN A 150 -10.50 -6.84 -13.77
CA ASN A 150 -11.77 -6.10 -13.87
C ASN A 150 -12.11 -5.28 -12.62
N LYS A 151 -11.28 -5.36 -11.58
CA LYS A 151 -11.48 -4.64 -10.32
C LYS A 151 -11.70 -3.14 -10.54
N LYS A 152 -12.80 -2.65 -9.98
CA LYS A 152 -13.23 -1.26 -9.93
C LYS A 152 -12.73 -0.59 -8.65
N TYR A 153 -12.72 0.74 -8.67
CA TYR A 153 -12.29 1.54 -7.54
C TYR A 153 -13.31 2.65 -7.16
N PRO A 154 -14.57 2.32 -6.80
CA PRO A 154 -15.58 3.33 -6.51
C PRO A 154 -15.18 4.22 -5.33
N LEU A 155 -15.21 5.54 -5.51
CA LEU A 155 -14.72 6.51 -4.52
C LEU A 155 -15.42 6.36 -3.16
N LYS A 156 -16.77 6.28 -3.13
CA LYS A 156 -17.52 6.12 -1.88
C LYS A 156 -17.13 4.86 -1.11
N HIS A 157 -16.97 3.72 -1.81
CA HIS A 157 -16.53 2.48 -1.19
C HIS A 157 -15.12 2.59 -0.60
N THR A 158 -14.21 3.26 -1.32
CA THR A 158 -12.84 3.47 -0.86
C THR A 158 -12.77 4.35 0.39
N ILE A 159 -13.49 5.48 0.42
CA ILE A 159 -13.55 6.37 1.59
C ILE A 159 -14.06 5.61 2.82
N ARG A 160 -15.21 4.93 2.68
CA ARG A 160 -15.79 4.15 3.79
C ARG A 160 -14.85 3.06 4.28
N SER A 161 -14.11 2.41 3.37
CA SER A 161 -13.10 1.40 3.73
C SER A 161 -11.98 1.98 4.60
N VAL A 162 -11.43 3.14 4.22
CA VAL A 162 -10.36 3.81 4.97
C VAL A 162 -10.84 4.14 6.38
N TYR A 163 -12.00 4.76 6.52
CA TYR A 163 -12.56 5.11 7.84
C TYR A 163 -12.92 3.87 8.67
N ALA A 164 -13.52 2.85 8.06
CA ALA A 164 -13.85 1.60 8.75
C ALA A 164 -12.61 0.87 9.28
N SER A 165 -11.44 1.03 8.63
CA SER A 165 -10.20 0.38 9.05
C SER A 165 -9.72 0.78 10.45
N LEU A 166 -10.21 1.92 10.98
CA LEU A 166 -9.99 2.33 12.36
C LEU A 166 -10.50 1.28 13.36
N TRP A 167 -11.52 0.52 12.99
CA TRP A 167 -12.20 -0.47 13.84
C TRP A 167 -11.85 -1.92 13.47
N THR A 168 -10.68 -2.16 12.89
CA THR A 168 -10.14 -3.53 12.84
C THR A 168 -9.68 -3.96 14.23
N GLU A 169 -9.70 -5.26 14.53
CA GLU A 169 -9.26 -5.77 15.84
C GLU A 169 -7.81 -5.37 16.14
N ARG A 170 -6.92 -5.45 15.14
CA ARG A 170 -5.53 -5.05 15.28
C ARG A 170 -5.40 -3.56 15.63
N ALA A 171 -6.12 -2.68 14.93
CA ALA A 171 -6.07 -1.25 15.20
C ALA A 171 -6.66 -0.92 16.58
N PHE A 172 -7.76 -1.55 16.94
CA PHE A 172 -8.39 -1.41 18.26
C PHE A 172 -7.45 -1.85 19.39
N LEU A 173 -6.90 -3.06 19.32
CA LEU A 173 -6.02 -3.61 20.34
C LEU A 173 -4.73 -2.81 20.49
N ASN A 174 -4.21 -2.28 19.39
CA ASN A 174 -3.04 -1.42 19.46
C ASN A 174 -3.36 -0.15 20.27
N ARG A 175 -4.47 0.53 19.98
CA ARG A 175 -4.90 1.71 20.78
C ARG A 175 -5.16 1.37 22.25
N GLU A 176 -5.76 0.22 22.50
CA GLU A 176 -5.98 -0.27 23.87
C GLU A 176 -4.68 -0.51 24.63
N TYR A 177 -3.69 -1.11 23.97
CA TYR A 177 -2.38 -1.34 24.57
C TYR A 177 -1.73 -0.03 25.07
N TYR A 178 -1.95 1.08 24.36
CA TYR A 178 -1.47 2.40 24.76
C TYR A 178 -2.47 3.20 25.62
N GLY A 179 -3.57 2.59 26.05
CA GLY A 179 -4.58 3.23 26.92
C GLY A 179 -5.30 4.42 26.27
N MET A 180 -5.46 4.40 24.95
CA MET A 180 -6.03 5.52 24.20
C MET A 180 -7.56 5.54 24.28
N ASP A 181 -8.11 6.71 24.59
CA ASP A 181 -9.54 6.97 24.51
C ASP A 181 -10.01 6.91 23.04
N HIS A 182 -10.69 5.82 22.68
CA HIS A 182 -11.17 5.58 21.32
C HIS A 182 -12.13 6.66 20.80
N SER A 183 -12.80 7.40 21.68
CA SER A 183 -13.71 8.50 21.29
C SER A 183 -12.97 9.74 20.77
N LYS A 184 -11.65 9.82 21.00
CA LYS A 184 -10.77 10.92 20.60
C LYS A 184 -9.83 10.55 19.45
N ILE A 185 -10.15 9.46 18.75
CA ILE A 185 -9.36 8.97 17.62
C ILE A 185 -10.08 9.34 16.34
N TYR A 186 -9.38 10.12 15.51
CA TYR A 186 -9.90 10.66 14.27
C TYR A 186 -9.07 10.15 13.09
N MET A 187 -9.76 9.89 11.98
CA MET A 187 -9.14 9.50 10.72
C MET A 187 -9.08 10.73 9.81
N GLY A 188 -7.88 11.17 9.49
CA GLY A 188 -7.56 11.95 8.31
C GLY A 188 -7.31 11.05 7.11
N MET A 189 -7.29 11.64 5.91
CA MET A 189 -7.06 10.91 4.68
C MET A 189 -6.21 11.74 3.72
N LEU A 190 -5.04 11.22 3.36
CA LEU A 190 -4.20 11.78 2.32
C LEU A 190 -4.61 11.18 0.97
N VAL A 191 -4.84 12.04 -0.02
CA VAL A 191 -5.20 11.64 -1.37
C VAL A 191 -4.17 12.16 -2.36
N HIS A 192 -3.58 11.25 -3.14
CA HIS A 192 -2.61 11.60 -4.18
C HIS A 192 -2.77 10.69 -5.40
N PRO A 193 -2.30 11.10 -6.59
CA PRO A 193 -2.22 10.21 -7.74
C PRO A 193 -1.52 8.90 -7.38
N ALA A 194 -2.13 7.77 -7.74
CA ALA A 194 -1.50 6.48 -7.58
C ALA A 194 -0.35 6.33 -8.58
N PHE A 195 0.69 5.63 -8.14
CA PHE A 195 1.75 5.15 -8.99
C PHE A 195 1.23 3.94 -9.77
N VAL A 196 1.38 4.00 -11.10
CA VAL A 196 0.97 2.97 -12.05
C VAL A 196 2.02 2.93 -13.16
N ASN A 197 2.03 1.83 -13.94
CA ASN A 197 2.95 1.64 -15.06
C ASN A 197 4.43 1.71 -14.67
N GLU A 198 4.78 1.24 -13.48
CA GLU A 198 6.16 1.05 -13.08
C GLU A 198 6.90 0.25 -14.16
N SER A 199 8.06 0.72 -14.63
CA SER A 199 9.01 -0.11 -15.37
C SER A 199 9.97 -0.81 -14.43
N VAL A 200 10.22 -0.20 -13.26
CA VAL A 200 10.97 -0.78 -12.12
C VAL A 200 10.32 -0.32 -10.83
N ASN A 201 10.19 -1.22 -9.86
CA ASN A 201 9.79 -0.92 -8.49
C ASN A 201 10.95 -1.21 -7.53
N GLY A 202 11.19 -0.33 -6.55
CA GLY A 202 12.40 -0.39 -5.75
C GLY A 202 12.26 0.14 -4.33
N VAL A 203 13.10 -0.39 -3.44
CA VAL A 203 13.39 0.17 -2.11
C VAL A 203 14.90 0.43 -2.02
N ALA A 204 15.28 1.46 -1.27
CA ALA A 204 16.67 1.77 -1.05
C ALA A 204 16.94 2.22 0.39
N VAL A 205 18.01 1.69 0.97
CA VAL A 205 18.54 2.12 2.26
C VAL A 205 19.78 2.97 2.04
N LEU A 206 19.74 4.19 2.54
CA LEU A 206 20.86 5.14 2.48
C LEU A 206 21.52 5.25 3.85
N ASN A 207 22.84 5.17 3.88
CA ASN A 207 23.67 5.45 5.06
C ASN A 207 24.60 6.63 4.76
N PHE A 208 24.48 7.70 5.53
CA PHE A 208 25.34 8.89 5.47
C PHE A 208 26.50 8.72 6.45
N ASN A 209 27.72 8.63 5.93
CA ASN A 209 28.92 8.36 6.74
C ASN A 209 29.65 9.65 7.15
N GLU A 210 30.51 9.56 8.16
CA GLU A 210 31.31 10.68 8.68
C GLU A 210 32.33 11.20 7.65
N ASP A 211 32.87 10.32 6.82
CA ASP A 211 33.80 10.65 5.73
C ASP A 211 33.11 11.32 4.52
N LYS A 212 31.83 11.67 4.66
CA LYS A 212 30.95 12.25 3.63
C LYS A 212 30.63 11.33 2.46
N SER A 213 31.02 10.05 2.53
CA SER A 213 30.50 9.04 1.61
C SER A 213 29.04 8.70 1.95
N ILE A 214 28.32 8.24 0.95
CA ILE A 214 26.94 7.76 1.11
C ILE A 214 26.86 6.37 0.49
N GLU A 215 26.57 5.37 1.32
CA GLU A 215 26.26 4.03 0.86
C GLU A 215 24.77 3.92 0.57
N VAL A 216 24.43 3.33 -0.56
CA VAL A 216 23.06 3.13 -1.03
C VAL A 216 22.89 1.65 -1.37
N LYS A 217 22.12 0.94 -0.56
CA LYS A 217 21.65 -0.41 -0.89
C LYS A 217 20.35 -0.30 -1.65
N ILE A 218 20.31 -0.79 -2.89
CA ILE A 218 19.14 -0.71 -3.76
C ILE A 218 18.62 -2.12 -3.99
N VAL A 219 17.36 -2.37 -3.66
CA VAL A 219 16.64 -3.60 -4.01
C VAL A 219 15.59 -3.24 -5.04
N SER A 220 15.58 -3.91 -6.19
CA SER A 220 14.67 -3.57 -7.29
C SER A 220 14.09 -4.79 -8.01
N GLN A 221 12.89 -4.61 -8.54
CA GLN A 221 12.18 -5.59 -9.35
C GLN A 221 11.67 -4.99 -10.65
N VAL A 222 11.50 -5.85 -11.66
CA VAL A 222 10.92 -5.45 -12.94
C VAL A 222 9.45 -5.08 -12.74
N GLN A 223 9.02 -4.04 -13.44
CA GLN A 223 7.65 -3.57 -13.45
C GLN A 223 7.13 -3.26 -12.03
N ASP A 224 5.89 -3.64 -11.72
CA ASP A 224 5.23 -3.50 -10.43
C ASP A 224 5.35 -4.77 -9.57
N VAL A 225 6.23 -5.72 -9.93
CA VAL A 225 6.43 -6.94 -9.15
C VAL A 225 6.92 -6.56 -7.74
N SER A 226 6.21 -7.09 -6.75
CA SER A 226 6.51 -6.85 -5.34
C SER A 226 7.87 -7.43 -4.96
N ILE A 227 8.64 -6.65 -4.20
CA ILE A 227 9.96 -7.05 -3.71
C ILE A 227 9.84 -8.07 -2.57
N THR A 228 8.89 -7.89 -1.67
CA THR A 228 8.77 -8.69 -0.44
C THR A 228 7.90 -9.92 -0.62
N ASN A 229 6.94 -9.86 -1.52
CA ASN A 229 6.00 -10.95 -1.79
C ASN A 229 5.66 -10.96 -3.28
N PRO A 230 6.60 -11.39 -4.15
CA PRO A 230 6.39 -11.40 -5.58
C PRO A 230 5.28 -12.38 -5.95
N ILE A 231 4.53 -12.05 -6.99
CA ILE A 231 3.40 -12.88 -7.43
C ILE A 231 3.86 -14.16 -8.12
N ILE A 232 5.04 -14.11 -8.74
CA ILE A 232 5.69 -15.26 -9.36
C ILE A 232 6.47 -15.99 -8.25
N PRO A 233 6.12 -17.26 -7.93
CA PRO A 233 6.80 -18.01 -6.89
C PRO A 233 8.30 -18.15 -7.15
N GLY A 234 9.12 -17.90 -6.13
CA GLY A 234 10.57 -17.99 -6.23
C GLY A 234 11.25 -16.83 -6.97
N ALA A 235 10.51 -15.81 -7.39
CA ALA A 235 11.12 -14.63 -7.97
C ALA A 235 12.03 -13.90 -6.96
N LEU A 236 13.25 -13.59 -7.37
CA LEU A 236 14.22 -12.84 -6.56
C LEU A 236 14.44 -11.44 -7.16
N PRO A 237 14.53 -10.41 -6.31
CA PRO A 237 14.89 -9.07 -6.74
C PRO A 237 16.40 -8.95 -7.04
N GLU A 238 16.76 -7.90 -7.77
CA GLU A 238 18.14 -7.45 -7.89
C GLU A 238 18.51 -6.64 -6.63
N GLU A 239 19.63 -6.96 -6.01
CA GLU A 239 20.17 -6.21 -4.87
C GLU A 239 21.57 -5.67 -5.18
N LEU A 240 21.73 -4.34 -5.05
CA LEU A 240 22.96 -3.61 -5.36
C LEU A 240 23.47 -2.89 -4.12
N SER A 241 24.79 -2.89 -3.95
CA SER A 241 25.49 -1.95 -3.08
C SER A 241 26.20 -0.91 -3.93
N VAL A 242 25.83 0.35 -3.78
CA VAL A 242 26.36 1.48 -4.51
C VAL A 242 26.94 2.48 -3.50
N VAL A 243 28.03 3.14 -3.84
CA VAL A 243 28.58 4.24 -3.03
C VAL A 243 28.68 5.50 -3.85
N ARG A 244 28.37 6.63 -3.21
CA ARG A 244 28.75 7.97 -3.65
C ARG A 244 29.89 8.41 -2.75
N ASP A 245 31.10 8.54 -3.31
CA ASP A 245 32.29 8.92 -2.53
C ASP A 245 32.28 10.42 -2.15
N ALA A 246 33.22 10.86 -1.30
CA ALA A 246 33.29 12.25 -0.86
C ALA A 246 33.42 13.24 -2.04
N ALA A 247 34.05 12.82 -3.14
CA ALA A 247 34.22 13.61 -4.37
C ALA A 247 32.96 13.68 -5.25
N GLY A 248 31.94 12.87 -4.96
CA GLY A 248 30.68 12.85 -5.70
C GLY A 248 30.60 11.76 -6.77
N SER A 249 31.62 10.92 -6.93
CA SER A 249 31.58 9.82 -7.89
C SER A 249 30.68 8.72 -7.36
N ILE A 250 29.74 8.27 -8.20
CA ILE A 250 28.87 7.12 -7.92
C ILE A 250 29.52 5.87 -8.51
N LYS A 251 29.67 4.82 -7.70
CA LYS A 251 30.31 3.56 -8.08
C LYS A 251 29.49 2.38 -7.57
N LEU A 252 29.27 1.39 -8.43
CA LEU A 252 28.76 0.09 -8.00
C LEU A 252 29.86 -0.61 -7.20
N LEU A 253 29.60 -0.91 -5.93
CA LEU A 253 30.51 -1.68 -5.09
C LEU A 253 30.31 -3.18 -5.29
N LYS A 254 29.05 -3.62 -5.31
CA LYS A 254 28.72 -5.04 -5.37
C LYS A 254 27.33 -5.27 -5.95
N VAL A 255 27.23 -6.32 -6.77
CA VAL A 255 25.96 -7.00 -7.05
C VAL A 255 25.79 -8.08 -5.99
N ILE A 256 24.81 -7.91 -5.11
CA ILE A 256 24.54 -8.83 -4.00
C ILE A 256 23.70 -10.01 -4.50
N SER A 257 22.66 -9.73 -5.28
CA SER A 257 21.85 -10.74 -5.98
C SER A 257 21.44 -10.22 -7.36
N ASN A 258 21.29 -11.14 -8.31
CA ASN A 258 20.66 -10.86 -9.60
C ASN A 258 19.17 -11.19 -9.53
N SER A 259 18.35 -10.44 -10.29
CA SER A 259 16.95 -10.81 -10.40
C SER A 259 16.76 -12.06 -11.25
N THR A 260 15.79 -12.89 -10.87
CA THR A 260 15.37 -14.06 -11.66
C THR A 260 14.38 -13.69 -12.77
N LEU A 261 13.91 -12.43 -12.83
CA LEU A 261 12.94 -11.97 -13.82
C LEU A 261 13.59 -11.21 -14.99
N VAL A 262 14.92 -11.23 -15.08
CA VAL A 262 15.68 -10.73 -16.23
C VAL A 262 16.50 -11.87 -16.82
N SER A 263 16.89 -11.73 -18.09
CA SER A 263 17.77 -12.72 -18.74
C SER A 263 19.07 -12.91 -17.96
N ALA A 264 19.66 -14.09 -18.04
CA ALA A 264 20.93 -14.39 -17.36
C ALA A 264 22.01 -13.34 -17.70
N GLY A 265 22.66 -12.78 -16.68
CA GLY A 265 23.64 -11.68 -16.81
C GLY A 265 23.03 -10.30 -17.05
N GLY A 266 21.71 -10.21 -17.19
CA GLY A 266 20.95 -8.97 -17.27
C GLY A 266 20.81 -8.27 -15.93
N ARG A 267 20.35 -7.02 -15.97
CA ARG A 267 20.21 -6.12 -14.83
C ARG A 267 18.81 -5.51 -14.83
N VAL A 268 18.22 -5.35 -13.64
CA VAL A 268 16.98 -4.57 -13.51
C VAL A 268 17.28 -3.10 -13.75
N LEU A 269 18.37 -2.60 -13.14
CA LEU A 269 18.91 -1.28 -13.41
C LEU A 269 20.22 -1.40 -14.22
N SER A 270 20.20 -0.93 -15.48
CA SER A 270 21.43 -0.69 -16.24
C SER A 270 22.33 0.31 -15.51
N ASP A 271 23.62 0.34 -15.84
CA ASP A 271 24.60 1.16 -15.11
C ASP A 271 24.26 2.66 -15.12
N ASP A 272 23.78 3.18 -16.26
CA ASP A 272 23.35 4.57 -16.37
C ASP A 272 22.10 4.86 -15.52
N ARG A 273 21.14 3.92 -15.49
CA ARG A 273 19.92 4.03 -14.68
C ARG A 273 20.24 3.91 -13.20
N MET A 274 21.13 3.01 -12.81
CA MET A 274 21.61 2.87 -11.44
C MET A 274 22.23 4.19 -10.97
N GLN A 275 23.09 4.82 -11.76
CA GLN A 275 23.65 6.13 -11.40
C GLN A 275 22.58 7.22 -11.23
N ASP A 276 21.59 7.26 -12.12
CA ASP A 276 20.51 8.25 -12.04
C ASP A 276 19.61 8.03 -10.82
N VAL A 277 19.20 6.79 -10.57
CA VAL A 277 18.43 6.39 -9.38
C VAL A 277 19.21 6.73 -8.11
N THR A 278 20.49 6.37 -8.01
CA THR A 278 21.32 6.69 -6.85
C THR A 278 21.40 8.20 -6.62
N ARG A 279 21.55 9.01 -7.69
CA ARG A 279 21.59 10.47 -7.57
C ARG A 279 20.27 11.02 -7.00
N GLN A 280 19.13 10.58 -7.52
CA GLN A 280 17.81 11.05 -7.07
C GLN A 280 17.50 10.61 -5.63
N LEU A 281 17.85 9.36 -5.28
CA LEU A 281 17.74 8.85 -3.92
C LEU A 281 18.58 9.68 -2.94
N ILE A 282 19.80 10.04 -3.31
CA ILE A 282 20.67 10.88 -2.45
C ILE A 282 20.09 12.28 -2.27
N ILE A 283 19.52 12.89 -3.32
CA ILE A 283 18.85 14.19 -3.21
C ILE A 283 17.68 14.11 -2.22
N ALA A 284 16.80 13.12 -2.38
CA ALA A 284 15.66 12.91 -1.51
C ALA A 284 16.07 12.58 -0.06
N GLY A 285 17.02 11.66 0.12
CA GLY A 285 17.56 11.30 1.43
C GLY A 285 18.25 12.48 2.12
N SER A 286 18.95 13.35 1.37
CA SER A 286 19.58 14.54 1.92
C SER A 286 18.55 15.56 2.40
N ALA A 287 17.45 15.72 1.65
CA ALA A 287 16.34 16.59 2.06
C ALA A 287 15.65 16.06 3.33
N LEU A 288 15.41 14.75 3.41
CA LEU A 288 14.86 14.12 4.62
C LEU A 288 15.82 14.27 5.80
N ARG A 289 17.12 14.06 5.59
CA ARG A 289 18.17 14.27 6.61
C ARG A 289 18.21 15.69 7.13
N ALA A 290 18.06 16.68 6.26
CA ALA A 290 18.00 18.07 6.67
C ALA A 290 16.77 18.38 7.54
N ALA A 291 15.63 17.73 7.27
CA ALA A 291 14.39 17.94 8.00
C ALA A 291 14.31 17.13 9.33
N HIS A 292 14.87 15.93 9.37
CA HIS A 292 14.66 14.96 10.47
C HIS A 292 15.93 14.54 11.21
N GLY A 293 17.13 14.96 10.77
CA GLY A 293 18.40 14.57 11.39
C GLY A 293 18.81 13.12 11.09
N GLY A 294 19.61 12.49 11.94
CA GLY A 294 20.04 11.10 11.74
C GLY A 294 20.91 10.87 10.48
N ASN A 295 21.28 9.61 10.27
CA ASN A 295 22.21 9.22 9.20
C ASN A 295 21.71 8.05 8.36
N ARG A 296 20.50 7.54 8.60
CA ARG A 296 19.97 6.36 7.92
C ARG A 296 18.53 6.54 7.49
N TYR A 297 18.25 6.17 6.24
CA TYR A 297 16.96 6.42 5.60
C TYR A 297 16.53 5.25 4.73
N ASP A 298 15.24 4.96 4.74
CA ASP A 298 14.56 3.96 3.90
C ASP A 298 13.64 4.69 2.91
N LEU A 299 13.90 4.54 1.61
CA LEU A 299 13.17 5.21 0.54
C LEU A 299 12.57 4.17 -0.41
N GLU A 300 11.30 4.33 -0.76
CA GLU A 300 10.68 3.62 -1.88
C GLU A 300 10.72 4.48 -3.13
N PHE A 301 11.02 3.85 -4.26
CA PHE A 301 11.06 4.50 -5.56
C PHE A 301 10.45 3.63 -6.66
N MET A 302 10.23 4.25 -7.81
CA MET A 302 9.97 3.55 -9.06
C MET A 302 10.63 4.29 -10.22
N LEU A 303 10.74 3.59 -11.34
CA LEU A 303 10.84 4.22 -12.65
C LEU A 303 9.47 4.12 -13.31
N ASP A 304 8.97 5.23 -13.88
CA ASP A 304 7.74 5.20 -14.68
C ASP A 304 7.98 4.58 -16.08
N GLU A 305 6.95 4.56 -16.91
CA GLU A 305 7.01 4.05 -18.29
C GLU A 305 8.01 4.80 -19.19
N ASN A 306 8.36 6.04 -18.82
CA ASN A 306 9.34 6.88 -19.50
C ASN A 306 10.72 6.83 -18.81
N SER A 307 10.94 5.86 -17.91
CA SER A 307 12.18 5.69 -17.14
C SER A 307 12.53 6.87 -16.23
N LYS A 308 11.54 7.70 -15.86
CA LYS A 308 11.73 8.78 -14.88
C LYS A 308 11.68 8.22 -13.47
N VAL A 309 12.65 8.60 -12.65
CA VAL A 309 12.70 8.22 -11.24
C VAL A 309 11.67 9.02 -10.43
N LEU A 310 10.84 8.31 -9.66
CA LEU A 310 9.87 8.88 -8.74
C LEU A 310 10.10 8.31 -7.34
N ILE A 311 10.14 9.17 -6.33
CA ILE A 311 10.19 8.78 -4.92
C ILE A 311 8.76 8.66 -4.38
N LYS A 312 8.38 7.48 -3.89
CA LYS A 312 7.02 7.17 -3.44
C LYS A 312 6.81 7.50 -1.97
N GLN A 313 7.80 7.20 -1.15
CA GLN A 313 7.84 7.48 0.29
C GLN A 313 9.29 7.44 0.78
N GLY A 314 9.56 8.08 1.91
CA GLY A 314 10.84 8.00 2.59
C GLY A 314 10.68 8.23 4.08
N ARG A 315 11.45 7.50 4.89
CA ARG A 315 11.42 7.59 6.36
C ARG A 315 12.81 7.43 6.96
N PRO A 316 13.08 8.04 8.13
CA PRO A 316 14.28 7.73 8.90
C PRO A 316 14.25 6.27 9.40
N LEU A 317 15.43 5.69 9.60
CA LEU A 317 15.65 4.37 10.20
C LEU A 317 16.40 4.45 11.53
#